data_AF-A0A7S4W1L4-F1
#
_entry.id   AF-A0A7S4W1L4-F1
#
_cell.length_a   1.000
_cell.length_b   1.000
_cell.length_c   1.000
_cell.angle_alpha   90.00
_cell.angle_beta   90.00
_cell.angle_gamma   90.00
#
_symmetry.space_group_name_H-M   'P 1'
#
loop_
_entity.id
_entity.type
_entity.pdbx_description
1 polymer ?
#
loop_
_entity_poly.entity_id
_entity_poly.type
_entity_poly.pdbx_seq_one_letter_code
_entity_poly.pdbx_strand_id
1 'polypeptide(L)'
;AMAEEGGFFSRKFITRLVEIHGVQGLIVPRVVGDAGESPPAIEVNGLRGRAMDWRQDTGKYVVCTFDFVHLDIAEENLTFYEPLPPAEGGFDISWPYYSAALLDFCSNVSNILLRKNWCLIQAFKSQEGREQALAKAKRKDFEVPREEFISDFLGRKGRGKVSHFNPLDIMDEEEARVASEP
;
A
#
# COMPACT_ATOMS: atom_id res chain seq x y z
N ALA A 1 26.46 -13.95 -31.89
CA ALA A 1 25.06 -13.48 -31.90
C ALA A 1 24.93 -12.53 -30.74
N MET A 2 24.71 -11.25 -31.05
CA MET A 2 24.75 -10.13 -30.11
C MET A 2 23.52 -10.16 -29.19
N ALA A 3 23.74 -9.92 -27.91
CA ALA A 3 22.70 -9.64 -26.94
C ALA A 3 21.97 -8.35 -27.36
N GLU A 4 20.66 -8.45 -27.57
CA GLU A 4 19.83 -7.26 -27.75
C GLU A 4 19.73 -6.51 -26.42
N GLU A 5 20.21 -5.28 -26.44
CA GLU A 5 20.10 -4.31 -25.38
C GLU A 5 18.61 -4.07 -25.07
N GLY A 6 18.19 -4.47 -23.87
CA GLY A 6 16.84 -4.28 -23.37
C GLY A 6 16.53 -2.79 -23.21
N GLY A 7 15.94 -2.19 -24.26
CA GLY A 7 15.42 -0.83 -24.22
C GLY A 7 14.45 -0.65 -23.06
N PHE A 8 14.70 0.38 -22.25
CA PHE A 8 13.83 0.79 -21.15
C PHE A 8 12.56 1.43 -21.74
N PHE A 9 11.63 0.59 -22.22
CA PHE A 9 10.34 1.08 -22.71
C PHE A 9 9.54 1.63 -21.53
N SER A 10 9.50 2.96 -21.39
CA SER A 10 8.60 3.64 -20.47
C SER A 10 7.17 3.38 -20.94
N ARG A 11 6.51 2.39 -20.34
CA ARG A 11 5.10 2.06 -20.61
C ARG A 11 4.20 3.13 -19.99
N LYS A 12 3.14 3.49 -20.71
CA LYS A 12 2.24 4.62 -20.42
C LYS A 12 1.79 4.70 -18.96
N PHE A 13 1.40 3.56 -18.37
CA PHE A 13 0.81 3.53 -17.03
C PHE A 13 1.75 3.03 -15.93
N ILE A 14 2.97 2.56 -16.22
CA ILE A 14 3.87 2.03 -15.18
C ILE A 14 4.09 3.07 -14.08
N THR A 15 3.91 2.65 -12.82
CA THR A 15 3.94 3.44 -11.58
C THR A 15 2.85 4.50 -11.41
N ARG A 16 1.90 4.63 -12.34
CA ARG A 16 0.83 5.65 -12.28
C ARG A 16 -0.40 5.13 -11.54
N LEU A 17 -1.15 6.06 -10.97
CA LEU A 17 -2.49 5.76 -10.46
C LEU A 17 -3.46 5.64 -11.63
N VAL A 18 -4.32 4.62 -11.56
CA VAL A 18 -5.23 4.26 -12.64
C VAL A 18 -6.62 3.91 -12.12
N GLU A 19 -7.62 4.11 -12.97
CA GLU A 19 -8.99 3.62 -12.80
C GLU A 19 -9.29 2.60 -13.91
N ILE A 20 -9.89 1.47 -13.53
CA ILE A 20 -10.25 0.38 -14.42
C ILE A 20 -11.63 0.63 -15.02
N HIS A 21 -11.79 0.45 -16.34
CA HIS A 21 -13.05 0.66 -17.04
C HIS A 21 -13.22 -0.25 -18.26
N GLY A 22 -14.47 -0.42 -18.70
CA GLY A 22 -14.82 -1.12 -19.94
C GLY A 22 -14.45 -2.61 -19.98
N VAL A 23 -14.15 -3.24 -18.83
CA VAL A 23 -13.87 -4.68 -18.75
C VAL A 23 -15.19 -5.44 -18.89
N GLN A 24 -15.22 -6.44 -19.77
CA GLN A 24 -16.38 -7.31 -19.94
C GLN A 24 -16.26 -8.54 -19.05
N GLY A 25 -17.23 -8.75 -18.17
CA GLY A 25 -17.28 -9.90 -17.27
C GLY A 25 -16.37 -9.75 -16.05
N LEU A 26 -16.30 -10.83 -15.26
CA LEU A 26 -15.56 -10.86 -14.01
C LEU A 26 -14.09 -11.24 -14.25
N ILE A 27 -13.19 -10.66 -13.47
CA ILE A 27 -11.75 -10.97 -13.51
C ILE A 27 -11.37 -11.76 -12.27
N VAL A 28 -10.65 -12.86 -12.46
CA VAL A 28 -10.04 -13.63 -11.36
C VAL A 28 -8.79 -12.87 -10.88
N PRO A 29 -8.73 -12.44 -9.61
CA PRO A 29 -7.55 -11.79 -9.09
C PRO A 29 -6.32 -12.70 -9.11
N ARG A 30 -5.16 -12.07 -9.20
CA ARG A 30 -3.89 -12.77 -9.11
C ARG A 30 -3.61 -13.17 -7.67
N VAL A 31 -3.17 -14.41 -7.50
CA VAL A 31 -2.54 -14.84 -6.27
C VAL A 31 -1.09 -14.33 -6.28
N VAL A 32 -0.71 -13.61 -5.23
CA VAL A 32 0.68 -13.19 -4.99
C VAL A 32 1.19 -13.98 -3.79
N GLY A 33 2.13 -14.89 -4.04
CA GLY A 33 2.66 -15.84 -3.03
C GLY A 33 1.99 -17.22 -3.06
N ASP A 34 2.22 -18.03 -2.03
CA ASP A 34 1.56 -19.34 -1.83
C ASP A 34 0.21 -19.15 -1.14
N ALA A 35 -0.81 -18.74 -1.89
CA ALA A 35 -2.19 -18.92 -1.45
C ALA A 35 -2.77 -20.16 -2.14
N GLY A 36 -3.24 -21.12 -1.34
CA GLY A 36 -3.68 -22.42 -1.83
C GLY A 36 -4.91 -22.38 -2.75
N GLU A 37 -5.84 -21.45 -2.51
CA GLU A 37 -7.07 -21.32 -3.31
C GLU A 37 -7.04 -20.06 -4.17
N SER A 38 -7.46 -20.21 -5.43
CA SER A 38 -7.68 -19.07 -6.32
C SER A 38 -8.82 -18.21 -5.78
N PRO A 39 -8.64 -16.88 -5.65
CA PRO A 39 -9.71 -15.99 -5.23
C PRO A 39 -10.87 -16.01 -6.24
N PRO A 40 -12.10 -15.73 -5.79
CA PRO A 40 -13.26 -15.66 -6.66
C PRO A 40 -13.11 -14.52 -7.68
N ALA A 41 -13.72 -14.69 -8.85
CA ALA A 41 -13.78 -13.63 -9.86
C ALA A 41 -14.61 -12.44 -9.35
N ILE A 42 -14.15 -11.21 -9.64
CA ILE A 42 -14.77 -9.97 -9.17
C ILE A 42 -15.08 -9.01 -10.33
N GLU A 43 -16.05 -8.13 -10.11
CA GLU A 43 -16.28 -6.96 -10.96
C GLU A 43 -15.17 -5.94 -10.69
N VAL A 44 -14.57 -5.40 -11.75
CA VAL A 44 -13.37 -4.56 -11.65
C VAL A 44 -13.58 -3.14 -12.14
N ASN A 45 -14.67 -2.86 -12.86
CA ASN A 45 -14.94 -1.52 -13.36
C ASN A 45 -15.17 -0.55 -12.20
N GLY A 46 -14.52 0.62 -12.25
CA GLY A 46 -14.53 1.63 -11.20
C GLY A 46 -13.54 1.38 -10.06
N LEU A 47 -12.87 0.23 -10.02
CA LEU A 47 -11.78 0.02 -9.07
C LEU A 47 -10.57 0.89 -9.44
N ARG A 48 -9.91 1.41 -8.41
CA ARG A 48 -8.76 2.32 -8.51
C ARG A 48 -7.54 1.74 -7.83
N GLY A 49 -6.38 2.06 -8.36
CA GLY A 49 -5.13 1.49 -7.88
C GLY A 49 -3.90 2.08 -8.54
N ARG A 50 -2.81 1.33 -8.48
CA ARG A 50 -1.54 1.65 -9.13
C ARG A 50 -1.19 0.57 -10.14
N ALA A 51 -0.86 0.98 -11.36
CA ALA A 51 -0.26 0.09 -12.34
C ALA A 51 1.20 -0.15 -11.97
N MET A 52 1.51 -1.38 -11.62
CA MET A 52 2.76 -1.80 -11.02
C MET A 52 3.78 -2.21 -12.07
N ASP A 53 3.36 -3.08 -12.98
CA ASP A 53 4.24 -3.72 -13.94
C ASP A 53 3.48 -4.02 -15.25
N TRP A 54 4.21 -4.39 -16.31
CA TRP A 54 3.67 -4.84 -17.57
C TRP A 54 4.11 -6.28 -17.86
N ARG A 55 3.13 -7.17 -18.00
CA ARG A 55 3.36 -8.56 -18.37
C ARG A 55 3.46 -8.72 -19.87
N GLN A 56 4.66 -9.08 -20.34
CA GLN A 56 4.90 -9.32 -21.76
C GLN A 56 4.16 -10.56 -22.28
N ASP A 57 4.00 -11.58 -21.44
CA ASP A 57 3.37 -12.85 -21.81
C ASP A 57 1.86 -12.73 -22.02
N THR A 58 1.18 -11.88 -21.23
CA THR A 58 -0.28 -11.66 -21.35
C THR A 58 -0.63 -10.35 -22.06
N GLY A 59 0.33 -9.46 -22.27
CA GLY A 59 0.10 -8.12 -22.82
C GLY A 59 -0.80 -7.26 -21.94
N LYS A 60 -0.66 -7.36 -20.60
CA LYS A 60 -1.52 -6.68 -19.63
C LYS A 60 -0.69 -5.97 -18.54
N TYR A 61 -1.25 -4.90 -18.00
CA TYR A 61 -0.72 -4.26 -16.79
C TYR A 61 -1.12 -5.06 -15.55
N VAL A 62 -0.19 -5.16 -14.60
CA VAL A 62 -0.48 -5.62 -13.25
C VAL A 62 -0.93 -4.42 -12.43
N VAL A 63 -2.20 -4.36 -12.05
CA VAL A 63 -2.77 -3.28 -11.24
C VAL A 63 -2.96 -3.78 -9.81
N CYS A 64 -2.40 -3.08 -8.83
CA CYS A 64 -2.72 -3.28 -7.42
C CYS A 64 -3.77 -2.23 -7.00
N THR A 65 -4.99 -2.68 -6.71
CA THR A 65 -6.09 -1.80 -6.26
C THR A 65 -5.85 -1.32 -4.83
N PHE A 66 -6.52 -0.23 -4.41
CA PHE A 66 -6.38 0.27 -3.03
C PHE A 66 -6.84 -0.75 -1.97
N ASP A 67 -7.69 -1.70 -2.33
CA ASP A 67 -8.07 -2.85 -1.50
C ASP A 67 -7.06 -4.00 -1.57
N PHE A 68 -5.84 -3.74 -2.09
CA PHE A 68 -4.74 -4.68 -2.18
C PHE A 68 -5.05 -5.94 -3.01
N VAL A 69 -5.83 -5.77 -4.08
CA VAL A 69 -6.13 -6.84 -5.05
C VAL A 69 -5.28 -6.64 -6.30
N HIS A 70 -4.59 -7.69 -6.75
CA HIS A 70 -3.76 -7.66 -7.95
C HIS A 70 -4.54 -8.18 -9.16
N LEU A 71 -4.58 -7.41 -10.23
CA LEU A 71 -5.36 -7.69 -11.44
C LEU A 71 -4.49 -7.55 -12.69
N ASP A 72 -4.68 -8.43 -13.67
CA ASP A 72 -4.12 -8.27 -15.01
C ASP A 72 -5.14 -7.57 -15.92
N ILE A 73 -4.89 -6.30 -16.26
CA ILE A 73 -5.81 -5.43 -17.00
C ILE A 73 -5.17 -4.96 -18.31
N ALA A 74 -5.93 -5.00 -19.41
CA ALA A 74 -5.46 -4.52 -20.70
C ALA A 74 -5.29 -2.99 -20.72
N GLU A 75 -4.42 -2.48 -21.59
CA GLU A 75 -4.10 -1.03 -21.62
C GLU A 75 -5.33 -0.17 -21.94
N GLU A 76 -6.19 -0.65 -22.84
CA GLU A 76 -7.44 0.00 -23.26
C GLU A 76 -8.49 0.09 -22.16
N ASN A 77 -8.32 -0.67 -21.08
CA ASN A 77 -9.21 -0.70 -19.92
C ASN A 77 -8.69 0.16 -18.75
N LEU A 78 -7.68 1.00 -18.99
CA LEU A 78 -7.09 1.89 -17.99
C LEU A 78 -7.15 3.35 -18.40
N THR A 79 -7.51 4.19 -17.43
CA THR A 79 -7.32 5.65 -17.50
C THR A 79 -6.48 6.14 -16.33
N PHE A 80 -5.85 7.30 -16.48
CA PHE A 80 -5.16 7.95 -15.35
C PHE A 80 -6.18 8.34 -14.28
N TYR A 81 -5.87 8.01 -13.04
CA TYR A 81 -6.65 8.45 -11.88
C TYR A 81 -5.93 9.59 -11.17
N GLU A 82 -6.56 10.75 -11.15
CA GLU A 82 -6.14 11.90 -10.37
C GLU A 82 -6.98 11.96 -9.08
N PRO A 83 -6.38 11.75 -7.91
CA PRO A 83 -7.10 11.83 -6.65
C PRO A 83 -7.66 13.23 -6.42
N LEU A 84 -8.91 13.29 -5.97
CA LEU A 84 -9.48 14.53 -5.45
C LEU A 84 -8.65 15.03 -4.24
N PRO A 85 -8.72 16.34 -3.93
CA PRO A 85 -8.14 16.82 -2.69
C PRO A 85 -8.81 16.14 -1.47
N PRO A 86 -8.10 15.99 -0.35
CA PRO A 86 -8.66 15.41 0.87
C PRO A 86 -9.97 16.06 1.35
N ALA A 87 -10.16 17.36 1.14
CA ALA A 87 -11.37 18.09 1.54
C ALA A 87 -12.64 17.61 0.79
N GLU A 88 -12.46 16.96 -0.35
CA GLU A 88 -13.52 16.40 -1.19
C GLU A 88 -13.56 14.86 -1.10
N GLY A 89 -12.86 14.27 -0.12
CA GLY A 89 -12.84 12.83 0.12
C GLY A 89 -11.76 12.06 -0.63
N GLY A 90 -10.81 12.74 -1.29
CA GLY A 90 -9.63 12.10 -1.87
C GLY A 90 -8.44 12.06 -0.90
N PHE A 91 -7.21 12.17 -1.41
CA PHE A 91 -5.99 12.05 -0.61
C PHE A 91 -4.84 12.86 -1.24
N ASP A 92 -3.79 13.16 -0.45
CA ASP A 92 -2.66 13.95 -0.95
C ASP A 92 -1.64 13.09 -1.70
N ILE A 93 -1.39 11.88 -1.20
CA ILE A 93 -0.42 10.94 -1.78
C ILE A 93 -0.82 9.50 -1.45
N SER A 94 -0.47 8.52 -2.28
CA SER A 94 -0.62 7.12 -1.93
C SER A 94 0.69 6.53 -1.40
N TRP A 95 0.60 5.53 -0.53
CA TRP A 95 1.76 4.79 -0.04
C TRP A 95 2.58 4.20 -1.20
N PRO A 96 3.93 4.18 -1.13
CA PRO A 96 4.74 3.60 -2.18
C PRO A 96 4.64 2.08 -2.10
N TYR A 97 4.47 1.44 -3.26
CA TYR A 97 4.45 -0.03 -3.31
C TYR A 97 5.87 -0.61 -3.33
N TYR A 98 6.79 0.01 -4.08
CA TYR A 98 8.19 -0.40 -4.14
C TYR A 98 9.01 0.33 -3.09
N SER A 99 9.92 -0.39 -2.42
CA SER A 99 10.87 0.18 -1.46
C SER A 99 11.76 1.26 -2.08
N ALA A 100 12.14 1.10 -3.35
CA ALA A 100 12.93 2.09 -4.08
C ALA A 100 12.24 3.46 -4.20
N ALA A 101 10.90 3.50 -4.18
CA ALA A 101 10.13 4.74 -4.24
C ALA A 101 9.93 5.41 -2.86
N LEU A 102 10.47 4.83 -1.78
CA LEU A 102 10.26 5.31 -0.41
C LEU A 102 10.89 6.69 -0.18
N LEU A 103 12.09 6.95 -0.70
CA LEU A 103 12.77 8.24 -0.52
C LEU A 103 12.01 9.39 -1.20
N ASP A 104 11.52 9.15 -2.42
CA ASP A 104 10.70 10.11 -3.16
C ASP A 104 9.37 10.34 -2.45
N PHE A 105 8.74 9.27 -1.94
CA PHE A 105 7.53 9.37 -1.13
C PHE A 105 7.75 10.24 0.11
N CYS A 106 8.80 9.97 0.90
CA CYS A 106 9.14 10.76 2.09
C CYS A 106 9.35 12.23 1.77
N SER A 107 10.09 12.52 0.69
CA SER A 107 10.33 13.89 0.23
C SER A 107 9.03 14.61 -0.15
N ASN A 108 8.11 13.92 -0.84
CA ASN A 108 6.80 14.48 -1.17
C ASN A 108 5.94 14.73 0.07
N VAL A 109 5.94 13.80 1.03
CA VAL A 109 5.23 13.98 2.32
C VAL A 109 5.78 15.20 3.06
N SER A 110 7.11 15.37 3.15
CA SER A 110 7.72 16.56 3.76
C SER A 110 7.27 17.85 3.09
N ASN A 111 7.25 17.88 1.75
CA ASN A 111 6.78 19.05 0.98
C ASN A 111 5.28 19.35 1.19
N ILE A 112 4.45 18.33 1.40
CA ILE A 112 3.04 18.51 1.73
C ILE A 112 2.89 19.05 3.15
N LEU A 113 3.61 18.47 4.11
CA LEU A 113 3.60 18.90 5.52
C LEU A 113 4.08 20.35 5.67
N LEU A 114 5.12 20.77 4.95
CA LEU A 114 5.58 22.17 4.98
C LEU A 114 4.52 23.17 4.51
N ARG A 115 3.64 22.75 3.58
CA ARG A 115 2.61 23.63 3.00
C ARG A 115 1.30 23.60 3.76
N LYS A 116 0.85 22.41 4.19
CA LYS A 116 -0.48 22.19 4.77
C LYS A 116 -0.46 21.93 6.27
N ASN A 117 0.70 21.64 6.87
CA ASN A 117 0.89 21.14 8.24
C ASN A 117 0.22 19.78 8.54
N TRP A 118 -0.31 19.09 7.53
CA TRP A 118 -0.86 17.74 7.60
C TRP A 118 -0.83 17.10 6.20
N CYS A 119 -0.91 15.77 6.14
CA CYS A 119 -0.90 14.99 4.90
C CYS A 119 -1.82 13.78 5.05
N LEU A 120 -2.73 13.56 4.11
CA LEU A 120 -3.53 12.33 4.06
C LEU A 120 -2.94 11.34 3.06
N ILE A 121 -2.63 10.14 3.55
CA ILE A 121 -1.99 9.08 2.78
C ILE A 121 -2.98 7.95 2.49
N GLN A 122 -3.16 7.59 1.22
CA GLN A 122 -3.91 6.42 0.81
C GLN A 122 -3.02 5.17 0.86
N ALA A 123 -3.31 4.26 1.80
CA ALA A 123 -2.64 2.97 1.87
C ALA A 123 -3.30 1.92 0.95
N PHE A 124 -2.55 0.88 0.62
CA PHE A 124 -3.06 -0.30 -0.07
C PHE A 124 -3.24 -1.40 0.97
N LYS A 125 -4.49 -1.77 1.28
CA LYS A 125 -4.76 -2.78 2.31
C LYS A 125 -6.06 -3.52 2.02
N SER A 126 -6.03 -4.84 2.17
CA SER A 126 -7.21 -5.68 2.06
C SER A 126 -8.28 -5.28 3.07
N GLN A 127 -9.55 -5.53 2.72
CA GLN A 127 -10.68 -5.30 3.62
C GLN A 127 -10.48 -6.02 4.95
N GLU A 128 -10.10 -7.30 4.92
CA GLU A 128 -9.79 -8.08 6.12
C GLU A 128 -8.70 -7.39 6.96
N GLY A 129 -7.63 -6.93 6.32
CA GLY A 129 -6.56 -6.20 7.00
C GLY A 129 -7.05 -4.90 7.65
N ARG A 130 -8.00 -4.19 7.03
CA ARG A 130 -8.63 -2.99 7.62
C ARG A 130 -9.50 -3.34 8.83
N GLU A 131 -10.28 -4.41 8.73
CA GLU A 131 -11.15 -4.88 9.82
C GLU A 131 -10.34 -5.36 11.02
N GLN A 132 -9.27 -6.12 10.78
CA GLN A 132 -8.32 -6.52 11.83
C GLN A 132 -7.63 -5.32 12.47
N ALA A 133 -7.20 -4.33 11.67
CA ALA A 133 -6.63 -3.10 12.19
C ALA A 133 -7.62 -2.31 13.05
N LEU A 134 -8.89 -2.24 12.65
CA LEU A 134 -9.96 -1.62 13.42
C LEU A 134 -10.22 -2.38 14.73
N ALA A 135 -10.27 -3.71 14.68
CA ALA A 135 -10.44 -4.56 15.85
C ALA A 135 -9.29 -4.33 16.86
N LYS A 136 -8.04 -4.29 16.37
CA LYS A 136 -6.85 -3.97 17.19
C LYS A 136 -6.93 -2.55 17.77
N ALA A 137 -7.31 -1.55 16.98
CA ALA A 137 -7.40 -0.16 17.43
C ALA A 137 -8.49 0.10 18.49
N LYS A 138 -9.54 -0.72 18.51
CA LYS A 138 -10.64 -0.69 19.49
C LYS A 138 -10.30 -1.35 20.82
N ARG A 139 -9.23 -2.16 20.87
CA ARG A 139 -8.83 -2.78 22.14
C ARG A 139 -8.41 -1.69 23.14
N LYS A 140 -8.69 -1.94 24.42
CA LYS A 140 -8.36 -1.06 25.56
C LYS A 140 -7.16 -1.58 26.36
N ASP A 141 -6.52 -2.64 25.88
CA ASP A 141 -5.34 -3.31 26.44
C ASP A 141 -4.04 -2.61 26.04
N PHE A 142 -4.06 -1.29 25.90
CA PHE A 142 -2.87 -0.49 25.64
C PHE A 142 -2.52 0.32 26.87
N GLU A 143 -1.25 0.35 27.23
CA GLU A 143 -0.72 1.24 28.26
C GLU A 143 -0.30 2.56 27.61
N VAL A 144 -0.66 3.66 28.24
CA VAL A 144 -0.12 4.97 27.87
C VAL A 144 1.22 5.11 28.57
N PRO A 145 2.31 5.54 27.89
CA PRO A 145 3.56 5.85 28.55
C PRO A 145 3.31 6.81 29.71
N ARG A 146 4.05 6.65 30.82
CA ARG A 146 3.92 7.59 31.95
C ARG A 146 4.15 9.01 31.47
N GLU A 147 3.52 9.97 32.13
CA GLU A 147 3.52 11.38 31.72
C GLU A 147 4.94 11.93 31.51
N GLU A 148 5.90 11.47 32.33
CA GLU A 148 7.34 11.78 32.20
C GLU A 148 7.98 11.31 30.87
N PHE A 149 7.46 10.26 30.23
CA PHE A 149 7.99 9.68 28.99
C PHE A 149 7.22 10.11 27.73
N ILE A 150 6.05 10.75 27.87
CA ILE A 150 5.24 11.17 26.72
C ILE A 150 6.01 12.16 25.84
N SER A 151 6.75 13.10 26.43
CA SER A 151 7.54 14.06 25.65
C SER A 151 8.65 13.40 24.83
N ASP A 152 9.22 12.33 25.36
CA ASP A 152 10.40 11.68 24.79
C ASP A 152 9.99 10.72 23.67
N PHE A 153 8.84 10.06 23.79
CA PHE A 153 8.33 9.12 22.79
C PHE A 153 7.35 9.72 21.79
N LEU A 154 6.51 10.68 22.20
CA LEU A 154 5.43 11.25 21.38
C LEU A 154 5.58 12.74 21.11
N GLY A 155 6.63 13.37 21.63
CA GLY A 155 6.84 14.81 21.55
C GLY A 155 5.94 15.62 22.50
N ARG A 156 6.16 16.94 22.55
CA ARG A 156 5.35 17.83 23.40
C ARG A 156 3.90 17.87 22.88
N LYS A 157 2.93 17.50 23.73
CA LYS A 157 1.49 17.42 23.42
C LYS A 157 1.08 16.30 22.44
N GLY A 158 1.84 15.22 22.35
CA GLY A 158 1.47 14.04 21.57
C GLY A 158 0.16 13.40 22.06
N ARG A 159 -0.79 13.15 21.15
CA ARG A 159 -2.06 12.44 21.43
C ARG A 159 -2.07 11.00 20.85
N GLY A 160 -0.89 10.48 20.53
CA GLY A 160 -0.71 9.15 19.96
C GLY A 160 -0.97 8.03 20.97
N LYS A 161 -1.33 6.85 20.47
CA LYS A 161 -1.34 5.61 21.26
C LYS A 161 0.00 4.92 21.09
N VAL A 162 0.57 4.42 22.18
CA VAL A 162 1.71 3.48 22.13
C VAL A 162 1.16 2.11 22.48
N SER A 163 1.55 1.10 21.70
CA SER A 163 1.31 -0.30 22.03
C SER A 163 2.67 -0.95 22.11
N HIS A 164 2.94 -1.63 23.22
CA HIS A 164 4.08 -2.52 23.28
C HIS A 164 3.71 -3.82 22.58
N PHE A 165 4.63 -4.32 21.77
CA PHE A 165 4.51 -5.61 21.15
C PHE A 165 5.49 -6.56 21.85
N ASN A 166 4.95 -7.63 22.43
CA ASN A 166 5.63 -8.86 22.85
C ASN A 166 6.45 -9.52 21.73
N PRO A 167 7.77 -9.37 21.51
CA PRO A 167 8.45 -10.06 20.39
C PRO A 167 8.15 -11.58 20.36
N LEU A 168 7.99 -12.17 21.55
CA LEU A 168 7.64 -13.58 21.75
C LEU A 168 6.20 -13.96 21.38
N ASP A 169 5.33 -12.98 21.11
CA ASP A 169 3.93 -13.18 20.70
C ASP A 169 3.77 -13.26 19.16
N ILE A 170 4.82 -12.96 18.39
CA ILE A 170 4.83 -13.01 16.89
C ILE A 170 5.99 -13.84 16.38
N MET A 171 7.11 -13.87 17.08
CA MET A 171 8.29 -14.66 16.75
C MET A 171 8.36 -15.83 17.73
N ASP A 172 8.71 -17.02 17.26
CA ASP A 172 9.04 -18.09 18.21
C ASP A 172 10.27 -17.67 19.05
N GLU A 173 10.44 -18.28 20.23
CA GLU A 173 11.54 -17.95 21.14
C GLU A 173 12.93 -18.09 20.50
N GLU A 174 13.05 -18.91 19.45
CA GLU A 174 14.28 -19.16 18.71
C GLU A 174 14.58 -18.00 17.75
N GLU A 175 13.57 -17.53 16.99
CA GLU A 175 13.68 -16.39 16.08
C GLU A 175 13.98 -15.08 16.82
N ALA A 176 13.39 -14.89 18.00
CA ALA A 176 13.63 -13.71 18.84
C ALA A 176 15.07 -13.65 19.39
N ARG A 177 15.68 -14.81 19.69
CA ARG A 177 17.08 -14.89 20.12
C ARG A 177 18.08 -14.58 19.02
N VAL A 178 17.74 -14.89 17.77
CA VAL A 178 18.62 -14.64 16.62
C VAL A 178 18.60 -13.16 16.20
N ALA A 179 17.49 -12.45 16.45
CA ALA A 179 17.34 -11.03 16.13
C ALA A 179 18.02 -10.09 17.15
N SER A 180 18.47 -10.61 18.29
CA SER A 180 19.10 -9.82 19.34
C SER A 180 20.62 -9.99 19.34
N GLU A 181 21.30 -9.44 18.35
CA GLU A 181 22.64 -8.85 18.52
C GLU A 181 22.95 -7.94 17.31
N PRO A 182 23.44 -6.70 17.54
CA PRO A 182 23.78 -5.75 16.48
C PRO A 182 25.04 -6.13 15.68
#